data_AF-A0A6B3CHQ4-F1
#
_entry.id   AF-A0A6B3CHQ4-F1
#
_cell.length_a   1.000
_cell.length_b   1.000
_cell.length_c   1.000
_cell.angle_alpha   90.00
_cell.angle_beta   90.00
_cell.angle_gamma   90.00
#
_symmetry.space_group_name_H-M   'P 1'
#
loop_
_entity.id
_entity.type
_entity.pdbx_description
1 polymer ?
#
loop_
_entity_poly.entity_id
_entity_poly.type
_entity_poly.pdbx_seq_one_letter_code
_entity_poly.pdbx_strand_id
1 'polypeptide(L)' 'RPNVMIKIPATKAGLPAITEVVGAGISVNVTLIFSLERYREVMDAYLAGLETARAAGIDLAGVHSVASFFV' A
#
# COMPACT_ATOMS: atom_id res chain seq x y z
N ARG A 1 -0.50 -17.56 3.56
CA ARG A 1 0.32 -17.38 4.79
C ARG A 1 0.08 -15.95 5.26
N PRO A 2 -0.23 -15.70 6.54
CA PRO A 2 -0.68 -14.38 7.00
C PRO A 2 0.41 -13.30 6.98
N ASN A 3 1.69 -13.67 6.86
CA ASN A 3 2.84 -12.77 6.94
C ASN A 3 3.50 -12.46 5.58
N VAL A 4 2.85 -12.78 4.47
CA VAL A 4 3.36 -12.47 3.13
C VAL A 4 2.91 -11.07 2.73
N MET A 5 3.84 -10.29 2.18
CA MET A 5 3.55 -8.99 1.58
C MET A 5 3.81 -9.04 0.07
N ILE A 6 2.90 -8.47 -0.73
CA ILE A 6 3.10 -8.34 -2.17
C ILE A 6 3.94 -7.10 -2.45
N LYS A 7 5.05 -7.25 -3.18
CA LYS A 7 5.94 -6.13 -3.48
C LYS A 7 5.46 -5.39 -4.72
N ILE A 8 5.14 -4.10 -4.58
CA ILE A 8 4.66 -3.26 -5.68
C ILE A 8 5.56 -2.02 -5.81
N PRO A 9 6.15 -1.76 -6.99
CA PRO A 9 6.91 -0.53 -7.24
C PRO A 9 6.06 0.74 -7.11
N ALA A 10 6.62 1.78 -6.49
CA ALA A 10 6.04 3.12 -6.40
C ALA A 10 6.14 3.91 -7.72
N THR A 11 5.83 3.28 -8.84
CA THR A 11 5.63 4.01 -10.11
C THR A 11 4.24 4.66 -10.11
N LYS A 12 3.98 5.62 -10.99
CA LYS A 12 2.65 6.24 -11.11
C LYS A 12 1.55 5.20 -11.39
N ALA A 13 1.84 4.19 -12.19
CA ALA A 13 0.93 3.07 -12.45
C ALA A 13 0.81 2.10 -11.27
N GLY A 14 1.81 2.04 -10.40
CA GLY A 14 1.80 1.21 -9.20
C GLY A 14 0.93 1.76 -8.07
N LEU A 15 0.73 3.09 -8.00
CA LEU A 15 -0.10 3.72 -6.98
C LEU A 15 -1.55 3.20 -6.94
N PRO A 16 -2.31 3.18 -8.05
CA PRO A 16 -3.67 2.62 -8.02
C PRO A 16 -3.67 1.13 -7.66
N ALA A 17 -2.64 0.37 -8.07
CA ALA A 17 -2.51 -1.03 -7.70
C ALA A 17 -2.26 -1.21 -6.19
N ILE A 18 -1.49 -0.33 -5.55
CA ILE A 18 -1.31 -0.32 -4.09
C ILE A 18 -2.66 -0.08 -3.41
N THR A 19 -3.42 0.93 -3.86
CA THR A 19 -4.76 1.21 -3.31
C THR A 19 -5.70 0.02 -3.43
N GLU A 20 -5.78 -0.60 -4.61
CA GLU A 20 -6.67 -1.74 -4.86
C GLU A 20 -6.29 -2.96 -4.00
N VAL A 21 -5.00 -3.30 -3.95
CA VAL A 21 -4.51 -4.45 -3.19
C VAL A 21 -4.71 -4.25 -1.69
N VAL A 22 -4.44 -3.05 -1.17
CA VAL A 22 -4.72 -2.69 0.23
C VAL A 22 -6.23 -2.71 0.50
N GLY A 23 -7.04 -2.22 -0.44
CA GLY A 23 -8.50 -2.26 -0.38
C GLY A 23 -9.08 -3.67 -0.34
N ALA A 24 -8.38 -4.64 -0.93
CA ALA A 24 -8.69 -6.06 -0.84
C ALA A 24 -8.20 -6.72 0.47
N GLY A 25 -7.63 -5.95 1.40
CA GLY A 25 -7.11 -6.44 2.67
C GLY A 25 -5.75 -7.14 2.57
N ILE A 26 -5.02 -6.97 1.47
CA ILE A 26 -3.73 -7.63 1.24
C ILE A 26 -2.60 -6.70 1.68
N SER A 27 -1.65 -7.26 2.45
CA SER A 27 -0.47 -6.52 2.90
C SER A 27 0.52 -6.27 1.76
N VAL A 28 1.11 -5.06 1.71
CA VAL A 28 1.96 -4.61 0.60
C VAL A 28 3.33 -4.13 1.09
N ASN A 29 4.39 -4.49 0.37
CA ASN A 29 5.69 -3.84 0.49
C ASN A 29 5.86 -2.89 -0.70
N VAL A 30 5.69 -1.60 -0.47
CA VAL A 30 5.89 -0.59 -1.52
C VAL A 30 7.38 -0.35 -1.69
N THR A 31 7.90 -0.45 -2.91
CA THR A 31 9.35 -0.36 -3.20
C THR A 31 9.69 0.72 -4.21
N LEU A 32 10.98 1.01 -4.39
CA LEU A 32 11.49 1.97 -5.37
C LEU A 32 10.98 3.40 -5.08
N ILE A 33 11.00 3.79 -3.80
CA ILE A 33 10.70 5.14 -3.35
C ILE A 33 12.02 5.90 -3.20
N PHE A 34 12.18 6.99 -3.96
CA PHE A 34 13.42 7.78 -4.03
C PHE A 34 13.23 9.27 -3.69
N SER A 35 11.99 9.71 -3.43
CA SER A 35 11.70 11.10 -3.12
C SER A 35 10.58 11.22 -2.09
N LEU A 36 10.59 12.32 -1.33
CA LEU A 36 9.53 12.64 -0.38
C LEU A 36 8.19 12.89 -1.07
N GLU A 37 8.21 13.43 -2.29
CA GLU A 37 7.01 13.57 -3.11
C GLU A 37 6.40 12.20 -3.42
N ARG A 38 7.19 11.25 -3.92
CA ARG A 38 6.72 9.90 -4.20
C ARG A 38 6.24 9.19 -2.93
N TYR A 39 6.91 9.42 -1.80
CA TYR A 39 6.49 8.87 -0.51
C TYR A 39 5.11 9.37 -0.09
N ARG A 40 4.80 10.66 -0.28
CA ARG A 40 3.46 11.21 0.00
C ARG A 40 2.39 10.55 -0.87
N GLU A 41 2.64 10.42 -2.18
CA GLU A 41 1.70 9.74 -3.07
C GLU A 41 1.45 8.27 -2.67
N VAL A 42 2.47 7.57 -2.15
CA VAL A 42 2.32 6.21 -1.61
C VAL A 42 1.46 6.20 -0.33
N MET A 43 1.63 7.18 0.55
CA MET A 43 0.80 7.31 1.75
C MET A 43 -0.68 7.55 1.39
N ASP A 44 -0.93 8.43 0.42
CA ASP A 44 -2.29 8.69 -0.08
C ASP A 44 -2.92 7.42 -0.65
N ALA A 45 -2.16 6.67 -1.46
CA ALA A 45 -2.61 5.40 -2.03
C ALA A 45 -2.94 4.34 -0.95
N TYR A 46 -2.13 4.25 0.11
CA TYR A 46 -2.36 3.34 1.23
C TYR A 46 -3.60 3.73 2.03
N LEU A 47 -3.77 5.01 2.37
CA LEU A 47 -4.93 5.50 3.12
C LEU A 47 -6.24 5.28 2.35
N ALA A 48 -6.27 5.61 1.06
CA ALA A 48 -7.42 5.35 0.20
C ALA A 48 -7.77 3.84 0.13
N GLY A 49 -6.74 2.98 0.13
CA GLY A 49 -6.93 1.54 0.20
C GLY A 49 -7.57 1.11 1.52
N LEU A 50 -7.08 1.62 2.66
CA LEU A 50 -7.65 1.32 3.98
C LEU A 50 -9.10 1.81 4.12
N GLU A 51 -9.44 2.96 3.55
CA GLU A 51 -10.82 3.47 3.51
C GLU A 51 -11.73 2.50 2.75
N THR A 52 -11.26 1.97 1.61
CA THR A 52 -11.98 0.97 0.82
C THR A 52 -12.15 -0.34 1.60
N ALA A 53 -11.08 -0.83 2.23
CA ALA A 53 -11.11 -2.05 3.04
C ALA A 53 -12.10 -1.92 4.22
N ARG A 54 -12.09 -0.76 4.90
CA ARG A 54 -13.03 -0.47 5.99
C ARG A 54 -14.47 -0.44 5.51
N ALA A 55 -14.74 0.18 4.36
CA ALA A 55 -16.07 0.22 3.77
C ALA A 55 -16.58 -1.19 3.38
N ALA A 56 -15.67 -2.10 3.03
CA ALA A 56 -15.96 -3.50 2.75
C ALA A 56 -16.06 -4.38 4.01
N GLY A 57 -15.90 -3.83 5.21
CA GLY A 57 -15.97 -4.57 6.48
C GLY A 57 -14.73 -5.43 6.77
N ILE A 58 -13.60 -5.17 6.10
CA ILE A 58 -12.34 -5.86 6.35
C ILE A 58 -11.71 -5.31 7.63
N ASP A 59 -11.26 -6.20 8.52
CA ASP A 59 -10.52 -5.82 9.72
C ASP A 59 -9.14 -5.25 9.34
N LEU A 60 -8.97 -3.95 9.59
CA LEU A 60 -7.73 -3.24 9.26
C LEU A 60 -6.54 -3.69 10.10
N ALA A 61 -6.76 -4.31 11.26
CA ALA A 61 -5.67 -4.80 12.11
C ALA A 61 -4.80 -5.86 11.41
N GLY A 62 -5.36 -6.56 10.42
CA GLY A 62 -4.65 -7.54 9.59
C GLY A 62 -3.96 -6.96 8.35
N VAL A 63 -4.10 -5.66 8.07
CA VAL A 63 -3.55 -5.03 6.85
C VAL A 63 -2.28 -4.25 7.19
N HIS A 64 -1.14 -4.78 6.76
CA HIS A 64 0.17 -4.17 7.02
C HIS A 64 0.79 -3.63 5.74
N SER A 65 1.57 -2.55 5.87
CA SER A 65 2.34 -2.00 4.76
C SER A 65 3.69 -1.46 5.23
N VAL A 66 4.69 -1.54 4.35
CA VAL A 66 5.99 -0.89 4.53
C VAL A 66 6.32 -0.07 3.29
N ALA A 67 6.97 1.07 3.48
CA ALA A 67 7.48 1.92 2.42
C ALA A 67 9.01 1.78 2.34
N SER A 68 9.50 0.96 1.42
CA SER A 68 10.93 0.75 1.18
C SER A 68 11.54 1.94 0.43
N PHE A 69 12.05 2.89 1.22
CA PHE A 69 12.76 4.08 0.76
C PHE A 69 14.24 3.77 0.53
N PHE A 70 14.80 4.25 -0.58
CA PHE A 70 16.19 3.98 -0.96
C PHE A 70 17.10 5.10 -0.46
N VAL A 71 18.21 4.72 0.18
CA VAL A 71 19.25 5.58 0.77
C VAL A 71 20.62 5.21 0.23
#